data_AF-A0A353GWD5-F1
#
_entry.id   AF-A0A353GWD5-F1
#
_cell.length_a   1.000
_cell.length_b   1.000
_cell.length_c   1.000
_cell.angle_alpha   90.00
_cell.angle_beta   90.00
_cell.angle_gamma   90.00
#
_symmetry.space_group_name_H-M   'P 1'
#
loop_
_entity.id
_entity.type
_entity.pdbx_description
1 polymer ?
#
loop_
_entity_poly.entity_id
_entity_poly.type
_entity_poly.pdbx_seq_one_letter_code
_entity_poly.pdbx_strand_id
1 'polypeptide(L)'
;MSDVDLIENKLRWDIPVGQKDSIFISLAGGYSSSDDLPLPQQFKLGGFFRLGAYYPDELSGSNYVFDNIGYLKCIGKLISGKNVYLGVWLENGGIYEKGSDLDIKSDLSIGFISSTILGPEFIGASYGENSRAVYYAGLGYYF
;
A
#
# COMPACT_ATOMS: atom_id res chain seq x y z
N MET A 1 -20.88 26.39 -5.44
CA MET A 1 -20.00 25.24 -5.21
C MET A 1 -20.84 24.22 -4.48
N SER A 2 -21.16 23.09 -5.11
CA SER A 2 -21.81 21.98 -4.41
C SER A 2 -20.86 21.45 -3.34
N ASP A 3 -21.37 21.16 -2.14
CA ASP A 3 -20.57 20.49 -1.12
C ASP A 3 -20.18 19.10 -1.64
N VAL A 4 -18.87 18.88 -1.75
CA VAL A 4 -18.31 17.58 -2.14
C VAL A 4 -18.02 16.82 -0.86
N ASP A 5 -18.72 15.70 -0.67
CA ASP A 5 -18.48 14.81 0.46
C ASP A 5 -17.37 13.84 0.07
N LEU A 6 -16.23 13.94 0.74
CA LEU A 6 -15.10 13.04 0.57
C LEU A 6 -14.90 12.23 1.85
N ILE A 7 -14.96 10.91 1.72
CA ILE A 7 -14.83 9.98 2.84
C ILE A 7 -13.77 8.94 2.49
N GLU A 8 -12.81 8.75 3.38
CA GLU A 8 -11.81 7.69 3.28
C GLU A 8 -11.79 6.86 4.56
N ASN A 9 -11.78 5.54 4.39
CA ASN A 9 -11.63 4.60 5.50
C ASN A 9 -10.39 3.76 5.26
N LYS A 10 -9.59 3.59 6.31
CA LYS A 10 -8.40 2.74 6.34
C LYS A 10 -8.45 1.90 7.60
N LEU A 11 -8.35 0.59 7.44
CA LEU A 11 -8.38 -0.36 8.54
C LEU A 11 -7.24 -1.33 8.37
N ARG A 12 -6.52 -1.58 9.46
CA ARG A 12 -5.39 -2.49 9.49
C ARG A 12 -5.45 -3.34 10.75
N TRP A 13 -5.18 -4.62 10.58
CA TRP A 13 -4.96 -5.58 11.67
C TRP A 13 -3.59 -6.19 11.53
N ASP A 14 -2.87 -6.27 12.64
CA ASP A 14 -1.59 -6.96 12.75
C ASP A 14 -1.74 -8.08 13.79
N ILE A 15 -1.61 -9.32 13.32
CA ILE A 15 -1.85 -10.53 14.10
C ILE A 15 -0.48 -11.19 14.34
N PRO A 16 0.01 -11.27 15.59
CA PRO A 16 1.25 -11.97 15.88
C PRO A 16 1.07 -13.47 15.60
N VAL A 17 2.01 -14.05 14.86
CA VAL A 17 2.05 -15.48 14.55
C VAL A 17 3.40 -16.00 15.03
N GLY A 18 3.41 -16.78 16.10
CA GLY A 18 4.65 -17.21 16.75
C GLY A 18 5.31 -16.09 17.57
N GLN A 19 6.62 -16.23 17.83
CA GLN A 19 7.32 -15.32 18.76
C GLN A 19 7.74 -13.99 18.15
N LYS A 20 7.97 -13.94 16.83
CA LYS A 20 8.55 -12.77 16.16
C LYS A 20 7.99 -12.48 14.76
N ASP A 21 6.99 -13.24 14.33
CA ASP A 21 6.41 -13.06 13.01
C ASP A 21 5.00 -12.48 13.15
N SER A 22 4.49 -11.86 12.10
CA SER A 22 3.15 -11.32 12.07
C SER A 22 2.51 -11.48 10.70
N ILE A 23 1.20 -11.68 10.71
CA ILE A 23 0.36 -11.50 9.53
C ILE A 23 -0.26 -10.11 9.66
N PHE A 24 -0.37 -9.39 8.55
CA PHE A 24 -1.15 -8.16 8.51
C PHE A 24 -2.21 -8.23 7.42
N ILE A 25 -3.32 -7.56 7.69
CA ILE A 25 -4.43 -7.39 6.75
C ILE A 25 -4.79 -5.91 6.79
N SER A 26 -4.87 -5.29 5.61
CA SER A 26 -5.27 -3.90 5.45
C SER A 26 -6.41 -3.82 4.45
N LEU A 27 -7.41 -3.00 4.75
CA LEU A 27 -8.52 -2.65 3.87
C LEU A 27 -8.61 -1.14 3.81
N ALA A 28 -8.77 -0.59 2.61
CA ALA A 28 -8.96 0.83 2.43
C ALA A 28 -9.98 1.10 1.31
N GLY A 29 -10.70 2.21 1.45
CA GLY A 29 -11.62 2.66 0.44
C GLY A 29 -11.90 4.14 0.57
N GLY A 30 -12.05 4.79 -0.59
CA GLY A 30 -12.36 6.19 -0.71
C GLY A 30 -13.60 6.38 -1.57
N TYR A 31 -14.47 7.27 -1.15
CA TYR A 31 -15.67 7.65 -1.87
C TYR A 31 -15.79 9.16 -1.94
N SER A 32 -16.20 9.64 -3.11
CA SER A 32 -16.53 11.04 -3.38
C SER A 32 -17.95 11.16 -3.89
N SER A 33 -18.67 12.20 -3.44
CA SER A 33 -19.97 12.53 -4.03
C SER A 33 -19.86 13.10 -5.45
N SER A 34 -18.68 13.56 -5.88
CA SER A 34 -18.39 14.11 -7.21
C SER A 34 -17.37 13.26 -7.97
N ASP A 35 -17.59 13.06 -9.28
CA ASP A 35 -16.63 12.42 -10.19
C ASP A 35 -15.66 13.42 -10.86
N ASP A 36 -15.91 14.73 -10.69
CA ASP A 36 -15.06 15.79 -11.24
C ASP A 36 -14.16 16.37 -10.13
N LEU A 37 -13.42 15.49 -9.45
CA LEU A 37 -12.43 15.90 -8.46
C LEU A 37 -11.19 16.47 -9.16
N PRO A 38 -10.72 17.67 -8.77
CA PRO A 38 -9.40 18.16 -9.16
C PRO A 38 -8.33 17.12 -8.83
N LEU A 39 -7.31 16.96 -9.69
CA LEU A 39 -6.22 15.97 -9.50
C LEU A 39 -5.62 15.92 -8.09
N PRO A 40 -5.41 17.05 -7.36
CA PRO A 40 -4.90 17.00 -5.99
C PRO A 40 -5.85 16.39 -4.95
N GLN A 41 -7.15 16.31 -5.26
CA GLN A 41 -8.21 15.78 -4.40
C GLN A 41 -8.61 14.34 -4.76
N GLN A 42 -8.17 13.85 -5.92
CA GLN A 42 -8.41 12.46 -6.31
C GLN A 42 -7.69 11.50 -5.36
N PHE A 43 -8.32 10.36 -5.11
CA PHE A 43 -7.66 9.26 -4.42
C PHE A 43 -6.63 8.63 -5.33
N LYS A 44 -5.55 8.15 -4.72
CA LYS A 44 -4.40 7.62 -5.45
C LYS A 44 -4.01 6.23 -4.98
N LEU A 45 -3.64 5.37 -5.91
CA LEU A 45 -3.00 4.08 -5.67
C LEU A 45 -1.68 4.02 -6.46
N GLY A 46 -0.77 3.19 -5.98
CA GLY A 46 0.60 3.04 -6.47
C GLY A 46 1.63 3.30 -5.39
N GLY A 47 2.72 2.53 -5.43
CA GLY A 47 3.83 2.61 -4.48
C GLY A 47 3.84 1.52 -3.42
N PHE A 48 4.85 1.57 -2.55
CA PHE A 48 5.13 0.54 -1.55
C PHE A 48 3.96 0.33 -0.58
N PHE A 49 3.49 -0.92 -0.43
CA PHE A 49 2.28 -1.27 0.34
C PHE A 49 0.97 -0.62 -0.16
N ARG A 50 0.97 -0.13 -1.40
CA ARG A 50 -0.22 0.47 -2.03
C ARG A 50 -0.25 0.16 -3.52
N LEU A 51 -0.31 -1.12 -3.89
CA LEU A 51 -0.10 -1.61 -5.27
C LEU A 51 1.34 -1.32 -5.73
N GLY A 52 2.30 -2.02 -5.14
CA GLY A 52 3.72 -1.79 -5.38
C GLY A 52 4.18 -1.99 -6.82
N ALA A 53 3.44 -2.72 -7.67
CA ALA A 53 3.78 -2.85 -9.09
C ALA A 53 3.54 -1.54 -9.86
N TYR A 54 2.86 -0.57 -9.28
CA TYR A 54 2.58 0.74 -9.87
C TYR A 54 3.46 1.81 -9.21
N TYR A 55 3.89 2.79 -10.00
CA TYR A 55 4.65 3.92 -9.46
C TYR A 55 3.79 4.69 -8.45
N PRO A 56 4.43 5.40 -7.49
CA PRO A 56 3.69 6.24 -6.55
C PRO A 56 2.71 7.15 -7.29
N ASP A 57 1.47 7.16 -6.83
CA ASP A 57 0.40 8.00 -7.37
C ASP A 57 0.02 7.75 -8.85
N GLU A 58 0.41 6.61 -9.44
CA GLU A 58 0.16 6.31 -10.86
C GLU A 58 -1.32 6.15 -11.19
N LEU A 59 -2.11 5.58 -10.28
CA LEU A 59 -3.55 5.40 -10.45
C LEU A 59 -4.27 6.48 -9.66
N SER A 60 -5.09 7.31 -10.31
CA SER A 60 -5.84 8.38 -9.66
C SER A 60 -7.30 8.47 -10.13
N GLY A 61 -8.23 8.74 -9.22
CA GLY A 61 -9.63 9.01 -9.56
C GLY A 61 -10.51 9.28 -8.34
N SER A 62 -11.82 9.39 -8.54
CA SER A 62 -12.72 9.93 -7.51
C SER A 62 -13.13 8.94 -6.43
N ASN A 63 -13.02 7.64 -6.71
CA ASN A 63 -13.30 6.58 -5.75
C ASN A 63 -12.25 5.47 -5.86
N TYR A 64 -12.02 4.74 -4.78
CA TYR A 64 -11.14 3.58 -4.80
C TYR A 64 -11.52 2.52 -3.78
N VAL A 65 -11.07 1.29 -4.05
CA VAL A 65 -11.02 0.21 -3.08
C VAL A 65 -9.64 -0.43 -3.11
N PHE A 66 -9.19 -0.93 -1.97
CA PHE A 66 -7.88 -1.53 -1.83
C PHE A 66 -7.86 -2.53 -0.68
N ASP A 67 -7.20 -3.67 -0.88
CA ASP A 67 -6.84 -4.62 0.14
C ASP A 67 -5.36 -5.02 0.03
N ASN A 68 -4.79 -5.40 1.18
CA ASN A 68 -3.43 -5.88 1.27
C ASN A 68 -3.32 -6.92 2.39
N ILE A 69 -2.80 -8.10 2.06
CA ILE A 69 -2.58 -9.17 3.01
C ILE A 69 -1.12 -9.61 2.91
N GLY A 70 -0.44 -9.69 4.05
CA GLY A 70 0.96 -10.09 4.05
C GLY A 70 1.44 -10.76 5.32
N TYR A 71 2.65 -11.28 5.22
CA TYR A 71 3.36 -11.96 6.28
C TYR A 71 4.75 -11.36 6.44
N LEU A 72 5.12 -11.07 7.68
CA LEU A 72 6.40 -10.52 8.08
C LEU A 72 7.12 -11.51 9.00
N LYS A 73 8.32 -11.93 8.59
CA LYS A 73 9.20 -12.79 9.38
C LYS A 73 10.37 -12.00 9.92
N CYS A 74 10.59 -12.03 11.23
CA CYS A 74 11.79 -11.43 11.81
C CYS A 74 13.00 -12.32 11.50
N ILE A 75 13.94 -11.80 10.73
CA ILE A 75 15.13 -12.54 10.28
C ILE A 75 16.39 -12.20 11.09
N GLY A 76 16.33 -11.17 11.92
CA GLY A 76 17.48 -10.75 12.73
C GLY A 76 17.32 -9.37 13.33
N LYS A 77 18.45 -8.82 13.76
CA LYS A 77 18.55 -7.45 14.28
C LYS A 77 19.72 -6.73 13.64
N LEU A 78 19.54 -5.42 13.41
CA LEU A 78 20.63 -4.50 13.08
C LEU A 78 21.57 -4.33 14.29
N ILE A 79 22.75 -3.76 14.04
CA ILE A 79 23.72 -3.40 15.10
C ILE A 79 23.08 -2.46 16.13
N SER A 80 22.11 -1.64 15.71
CA SER A 80 21.31 -0.75 16.57
C SER A 80 20.32 -1.49 17.48
N GLY A 81 20.22 -2.83 17.39
CA GLY A 81 19.29 -3.66 18.16
C GLY A 81 17.85 -3.70 17.60
N LYS A 82 17.59 -3.02 16.49
CA LYS A 82 16.28 -2.97 15.81
C LYS A 82 16.05 -4.22 14.96
N ASN A 83 14.83 -4.73 14.96
CA ASN A 83 14.49 -5.94 14.20
C ASN A 83 14.53 -5.67 12.69
N VAL A 84 14.96 -6.67 11.93
CA VAL A 84 14.84 -6.71 10.47
C VAL A 84 13.81 -7.77 10.11
N TYR A 85 12.87 -7.39 9.26
CA TYR A 85 11.80 -8.25 8.77
C TYR A 85 11.98 -8.52 7.29
N LEU A 86 11.77 -9.77 6.88
CA LEU A 86 11.50 -10.14 5.50
C LEU A 86 9.99 -10.29 5.36
N GLY A 87 9.41 -9.57 4.41
CA GLY A 87 7.98 -9.54 4.14
C GLY A 87 7.63 -10.05 2.76
N VAL A 88 6.47 -10.68 2.65
CA VAL A 88 5.78 -10.97 1.39
C VAL A 88 4.31 -10.57 1.54
N TRP A 89 3.74 -9.93 0.52
CA TRP A 89 2.34 -9.49 0.59
C TRP A 89 1.70 -9.42 -0.79
N LEU A 90 0.39 -9.66 -0.81
CA LEU A 90 -0.47 -9.59 -1.98
C LEU A 90 -1.36 -8.37 -1.85
N GLU A 91 -1.45 -7.57 -2.90
CA GLU A 91 -2.22 -6.33 -2.95
C GLU A 91 -3.26 -6.41 -4.06
N ASN A 92 -4.47 -5.94 -3.79
CA ASN A 92 -5.52 -5.77 -4.79
C ASN A 92 -6.14 -4.39 -4.63
N GLY A 93 -6.43 -3.71 -5.73
CA GLY A 93 -7.10 -2.43 -5.65
C GLY A 93 -7.42 -1.84 -7.01
N GLY A 94 -8.33 -0.86 -7.02
CA GLY A 94 -8.75 -0.22 -8.24
C GLY A 94 -9.32 1.17 -7.96
N ILE A 95 -9.20 2.02 -8.97
CA ILE A 95 -9.83 3.33 -9.03
C ILE A 95 -11.10 3.20 -9.88
N TYR A 96 -12.14 3.95 -9.54
CA TYR A 96 -13.37 3.99 -10.34
C TYR A 96 -14.11 5.32 -10.20
N GLU A 97 -14.89 5.66 -11.22
CA GLU A 97 -15.85 6.75 -11.23
C GLU A 97 -17.27 6.21 -11.09
N LYS A 98 -18.24 7.01 -10.66
CA LYS A 98 -19.62 6.53 -10.54
C LYS A 98 -20.17 6.10 -11.90
N GLY A 99 -20.78 4.91 -11.93
CA GLY A 99 -21.34 4.34 -13.15
C GLY A 99 -20.31 3.76 -14.13
N SER A 100 -19.02 3.74 -13.76
CA SER A 100 -17.98 3.03 -14.50
C SER A 100 -17.69 1.67 -13.85
N ASP A 101 -17.20 0.73 -14.66
CA ASP A 101 -16.74 -0.57 -14.16
C ASP A 101 -15.46 -0.41 -13.34
N LEU A 102 -15.35 -1.18 -12.26
CA LEU A 102 -14.18 -1.23 -11.41
C LEU A 102 -13.13 -2.18 -12.00
N ASP A 103 -11.99 -1.63 -12.43
CA ASP A 103 -10.83 -2.39 -12.88
C ASP A 103 -9.89 -2.67 -11.70
N ILE A 104 -9.98 -3.88 -11.15
CA ILE A 104 -9.11 -4.33 -10.05
C ILE A 104 -7.75 -4.74 -10.60
N LYS A 105 -6.70 -4.17 -10.02
CA LYS A 105 -5.31 -4.52 -10.23
C LYS A 105 -4.80 -5.35 -9.07
N SER A 106 -3.96 -6.34 -9.38
CA SER A 106 -3.31 -7.18 -8.39
C SER A 106 -1.78 -7.19 -8.54
N ASP A 107 -1.07 -7.24 -7.43
CA ASP A 107 0.36 -7.51 -7.41
C ASP A 107 0.82 -8.34 -6.21
N LEU A 108 2.01 -8.91 -6.35
CA LEU A 108 2.73 -9.62 -5.32
C LEU A 108 4.06 -8.93 -5.06
N SER A 109 4.33 -8.68 -3.79
CA SER A 109 5.49 -7.95 -3.32
C SER A 109 6.34 -8.78 -2.37
N ILE A 110 7.65 -8.53 -2.38
CA ILE A 110 8.62 -9.01 -1.40
C ILE A 110 9.55 -7.88 -0.98
N GLY A 111 9.94 -7.82 0.29
CA GLY A 111 10.87 -6.79 0.74
C GLY A 111 11.43 -6.98 2.14
N PHE A 112 12.53 -6.30 2.41
CA PHE A 112 13.09 -6.13 3.74
C PHE A 112 12.59 -4.84 4.36
N ILE A 113 12.26 -4.89 5.65
CA ILE A 113 11.72 -3.75 6.39
C ILE A 113 12.44 -3.69 7.74
N SER A 114 12.94 -2.53 8.11
CA SER A 114 13.51 -2.30 9.44
C SER A 114 13.18 -0.90 9.93
N SER A 115 13.42 -0.66 11.21
CA SER A 115 13.32 0.67 11.81
C SER A 115 14.72 1.16 12.15
N THR A 116 15.07 2.35 11.66
CA THR A 116 16.33 3.04 11.99
C THR A 116 16.07 4.17 12.97
N ILE A 117 17.12 4.92 13.33
CA ILE A 117 16.99 6.17 14.10
C ILE A 117 16.33 7.27 13.25
N LEU A 118 16.51 7.23 11.93
CA LEU A 118 15.99 8.23 10.98
C LEU A 118 14.57 7.92 10.50
N GLY A 119 13.99 6.79 10.93
CA GLY A 119 12.69 6.31 10.53
C GLY A 119 12.73 4.90 9.93
N PRO A 120 11.59 4.38 9.45
CA PRO A 120 11.54 3.12 8.72
C PRO A 120 12.47 3.13 7.51
N GLU A 121 13.13 2.01 7.26
CA GLU A 121 13.81 1.75 6.00
C GLU A 121 13.23 0.50 5.35
N PHE A 122 13.21 0.49 4.02
CA PHE A 122 12.82 -0.68 3.27
C PHE A 122 13.54 -0.78 1.94
N ILE A 123 13.60 -2.01 1.44
CA ILE A 123 13.96 -2.32 0.06
C ILE A 123 13.12 -3.50 -0.39
N GLY A 124 12.62 -3.49 -1.62
CA GLY A 124 11.83 -4.59 -2.12
C GLY A 124 11.55 -4.50 -3.61
N ALA A 125 10.76 -5.47 -4.07
CA ALA A 125 10.30 -5.58 -5.44
C ALA A 125 8.85 -6.05 -5.48
N SER A 126 8.14 -5.57 -6.49
CA SER A 126 6.77 -5.92 -6.83
C SER A 126 6.71 -6.55 -8.20
N TYR A 127 5.77 -7.46 -8.38
CA TYR A 127 5.40 -8.00 -9.68
C TYR A 127 3.87 -8.04 -9.81
N GLY A 128 3.35 -7.42 -10.86
CA GLY A 128 1.91 -7.31 -11.11
C GLY A 128 1.51 -7.65 -12.54
N GLU A 129 0.29 -7.25 -12.91
CA GLU A 129 -0.26 -7.44 -14.25
C GLU A 129 0.66 -6.94 -15.37
N ASN A 130 0.52 -7.55 -16.55
CA ASN A 130 1.28 -7.20 -17.76
C ASN A 130 2.81 -7.33 -17.59
N SER A 131 3.27 -8.26 -16.74
CA SER A 131 4.70 -8.50 -16.45
C SER A 131 5.45 -7.29 -15.94
N ARG A 132 4.71 -6.40 -15.26
CA ARG A 132 5.22 -5.18 -14.66
C ARG A 132 5.98 -5.52 -13.39
N ALA A 133 7.23 -5.06 -13.32
CA ALA A 133 8.08 -5.21 -12.15
C ALA A 133 8.61 -3.85 -11.71
N VAL A 134 8.50 -3.56 -10.41
CA VAL A 134 8.98 -2.30 -9.82
C VAL A 134 9.86 -2.63 -8.62
N TYR A 135 10.96 -1.91 -8.50
CA TYR A 135 11.87 -2.00 -7.36
C TYR A 135 11.79 -0.71 -6.56
N TYR A 136 11.76 -0.83 -5.25
CA TYR A 136 11.61 0.31 -4.35
C TYR A 136 12.61 0.23 -3.22
N ALA A 137 13.12 1.40 -2.84
CA ALA A 137 13.97 1.58 -1.68
C ALA A 137 13.54 2.87 -0.98
N GLY A 138 13.63 2.87 0.34
CA GLY A 138 13.02 3.89 1.17
C GLY A 138 13.73 4.06 2.49
N LEU A 139 13.82 5.31 2.94
CA LEU A 139 14.30 5.68 4.26
C LEU A 139 13.59 6.94 4.73
N GLY A 140 13.00 6.87 5.93
CA GLY A 140 12.42 8.02 6.60
C GLY A 140 10.92 7.85 6.87
N TYR A 141 10.35 8.89 7.48
CA TYR A 141 8.91 8.98 7.69
C TYR A 141 8.23 9.44 6.41
N TYR A 142 7.40 8.57 5.83
CA TYR A 142 6.51 8.94 4.74
C TYR A 142 5.35 9.75 5.34
N PHE A 143 5.14 10.96 4.83
CA PHE A 143 4.03 11.86 5.17
C PHE A 143 3.00 11.88 4.04
#